data_AF-A0A645IJZ0-F1
#
_entry.id   AF-A0A645IJZ0-F1
#
_cell.length_a   1.000
_cell.length_b   1.000
_cell.length_c   1.000
_cell.angle_alpha   90.00
_cell.angle_beta   90.00
_cell.angle_gamma   90.00
#
_symmetry.space_group_name_H-M   'P 1'
#
loop_
_entity.id
_entity.type
_entity.pdbx_description
1 polymer ?
#
loop_
_entity_poly.entity_id
_entity_poly.type
_entity_poly.pdbx_seq_one_letter_code
_entity_poly.pdbx_strand_id
1 'polypeptide(L)'
;MSEKQRYAAGWMGYNLGRWIYLADAYDDREKDKKSGAYNVFNIKYKSDGEALEAARFQLEISLSEAHNAYELLDIRANAPIIENILYDACTARTAKVLKLEGA
;
A
#
# COMPACT_ATOMS: atom_id res chain seq x y z
N MET A 1 1.25 -25.38 7.03
CA MET A 1 0.29 -24.29 7.35
C MET A 1 -1.13 -24.84 7.37
N SER A 2 -1.93 -24.45 8.37
CA SER A 2 -3.37 -24.73 8.39
C SER A 2 -4.10 -23.93 7.28
N GLU A 3 -5.37 -24.26 7.02
CA GLU A 3 -6.19 -23.52 6.06
C GLU A 3 -6.34 -22.04 6.43
N LYS A 4 -6.59 -21.76 7.72
CA LYS A 4 -6.63 -20.38 8.24
C LYS A 4 -5.34 -19.62 7.97
N GLN A 5 -4.19 -20.28 8.15
CA GLN A 5 -2.88 -19.67 7.85
C GLN A 5 -2.73 -19.38 6.36
N ARG A 6 -3.17 -20.28 5.46
CA ARG A 6 -3.13 -20.01 4.01
C ARG A 6 -4.01 -18.82 3.63
N TYR A 7 -5.18 -18.71 4.24
CA TYR A 7 -6.10 -17.60 3.99
C TYR A 7 -5.50 -16.27 4.47
N ALA A 8 -4.96 -16.23 5.69
CA ALA A 8 -4.27 -15.05 6.22
C ALA A 8 -3.07 -14.66 5.35
N ALA A 9 -2.24 -15.61 4.92
CA ALA A 9 -1.09 -15.32 4.05
C ALA A 9 -1.52 -14.79 2.68
N GLY A 10 -2.61 -15.34 2.12
CA GLY A 10 -3.22 -14.84 0.89
C GLY A 10 -3.75 -13.41 1.04
N TRP A 11 -4.45 -13.12 2.15
CA TRP A 11 -4.98 -11.78 2.45
C TRP A 11 -3.86 -10.76 2.66
N MET A 12 -2.80 -11.13 3.38
CA MET A 12 -1.60 -10.32 3.56
C MET A 12 -0.97 -9.98 2.21
N GLY A 13 -0.71 -11.00 1.38
CA GLY A 13 -0.08 -10.82 0.07
C GLY A 13 -0.93 -9.99 -0.90
N TYR A 14 -2.25 -10.20 -0.92
CA TYR A 14 -3.16 -9.41 -1.74
C TYR A 14 -3.12 -7.92 -1.35
N ASN A 15 -3.25 -7.62 -0.06
CA ASN A 15 -3.30 -6.25 0.41
C ASN A 15 -1.93 -5.54 0.29
N LEU A 16 -0.83 -6.24 0.56
CA LEU A 16 0.51 -5.71 0.32
C LEU A 16 0.75 -5.44 -1.17
N GLY A 17 0.38 -6.38 -2.06
CA GLY A 17 0.51 -6.19 -3.51
C GLY A 17 -0.33 -5.02 -4.02
N ARG A 18 -1.56 -4.87 -3.51
CA ARG A 18 -2.42 -3.72 -3.79
C ARG A 18 -1.79 -2.41 -3.30
N TRP A 19 -1.20 -2.40 -2.10
CA TRP A 19 -0.47 -1.23 -1.58
C TRP A 19 0.70 -0.86 -2.49
N ILE A 20 1.53 -1.83 -2.92
CA ILE A 20 2.66 -1.60 -3.84
C ILE A 20 2.19 -0.94 -5.14
N TYR A 21 1.16 -1.52 -5.77
CA TYR A 21 0.59 -0.99 -7.00
C TYR A 21 0.05 0.44 -6.84
N LEU A 22 -0.71 0.69 -5.78
CA LEU A 22 -1.30 2.01 -5.54
C LEU A 22 -0.23 3.06 -5.20
N ALA A 23 0.80 2.68 -4.46
CA ALA A 23 1.88 3.58 -4.08
C ALA A 23 2.67 4.02 -5.33
N ASP A 24 3.01 3.07 -6.20
CA ASP A 24 3.68 3.32 -7.48
C ASP A 24 2.81 4.20 -8.40
N ALA A 25 1.54 3.82 -8.58
CA ALA A 25 0.61 4.58 -9.40
C ALA A 25 0.40 6.01 -8.88
N TYR A 26 0.40 6.25 -7.57
CA TYR A 26 0.27 7.62 -7.07
C TYR A 26 1.57 8.43 -7.22
N ASP A 27 2.73 7.83 -6.97
CA ASP A 27 4.04 8.47 -7.09
C ASP A 27 4.34 8.88 -8.55
N ASP A 28 3.98 8.04 -9.51
CA ASP A 28 4.18 8.28 -10.96
C ASP A 28 3.06 9.10 -11.62
N ARG A 29 2.02 9.50 -10.87
CA ARG A 29 0.80 10.14 -11.42
C ARG A 29 1.07 11.31 -12.36
N GLU A 30 1.96 12.23 -11.99
CA GLU A 30 2.26 13.42 -12.82
C GLU A 30 3.05 13.08 -14.08
N LYS A 31 3.92 12.07 -14.01
CA LYS A 31 4.69 11.56 -15.16
C LYS A 31 3.76 10.83 -16.13
N ASP A 32 2.84 10.03 -15.62
CA ASP A 32 1.85 9.31 -16.44
C ASP A 32 0.88 10.26 -17.13
N LYS A 33 0.45 11.31 -16.42
CA LYS A 33 -0.40 12.36 -16.97
C LYS A 33 0.26 13.07 -18.17
N LYS A 34 1.57 13.34 -18.08
CA LYS A 34 2.34 14.00 -19.15
C LYS A 34 2.61 13.10 -20.34
N SER A 35 2.85 11.81 -20.10
CA SER A 35 3.13 10.83 -21.16
C SER A 35 1.88 10.24 -21.79
N GLY A 36 0.70 10.48 -21.21
CA GLY A 36 -0.56 9.86 -21.64
C GLY A 36 -0.67 8.38 -21.24
N ALA A 37 0.16 7.91 -20.31
CA ALA A 37 0.12 6.55 -19.80
C ALA A 37 -1.11 6.33 -18.91
N TYR A 38 -1.58 5.08 -18.84
CA TYR A 38 -2.68 4.72 -17.96
C TYR A 38 -2.29 4.94 -16.50
N ASN A 39 -3.14 5.63 -15.76
CA ASN A 39 -3.00 5.80 -14.32
C ASN A 39 -4.38 5.87 -13.67
N VAL A 40 -4.63 5.00 -12.69
CA VAL A 40 -5.94 4.87 -12.05
C VAL A 40 -6.39 6.17 -11.37
N PHE A 41 -5.46 6.93 -10.79
CA PHE A 41 -5.78 8.17 -10.08
C PHE A 41 -6.06 9.34 -11.03
N ASN A 42 -5.44 9.36 -12.22
CA ASN A 42 -5.72 10.35 -13.26
C ASN A 42 -7.07 10.12 -13.94
N ILE A 43 -7.51 8.86 -14.05
CA ILE A 43 -8.73 8.49 -14.77
C ILE A 43 -9.97 8.56 -13.86
N LYS A 44 -9.84 8.10 -12.61
CA LYS A 44 -10.99 7.92 -11.72
C LYS A 44 -11.41 9.20 -10.98
N TYR A 45 -10.49 10.13 -10.74
CA TYR A 45 -10.72 11.32 -9.92
C TYR A 45 -10.58 12.59 -10.76
N LYS A 46 -11.42 13.58 -10.46
CA LYS A 46 -11.53 14.79 -11.30
C LYS A 46 -10.56 15.90 -10.87
N SER A 47 -10.09 15.84 -9.63
CA SER A 47 -9.16 16.82 -9.07
C SER A 47 -7.99 16.14 -8.36
N ASP A 48 -6.90 16.87 -8.20
CA ASP A 48 -5.72 16.38 -7.47
C ASP A 48 -6.04 16.16 -5.98
N GLY A 49 -6.94 16.96 -5.40
CA GLY A 49 -7.41 16.78 -4.03
C GLY A 49 -8.22 15.50 -3.83
N GLU A 50 -9.16 15.20 -4.73
CA GLU A 50 -9.90 13.93 -4.70
C GLU A 50 -8.97 12.73 -4.86
N ALA A 51 -8.00 12.83 -5.77
CA ALA A 51 -7.01 11.79 -5.99
C ALA A 51 -6.13 11.56 -4.75
N LEU A 52 -5.69 12.63 -4.08
CA LEU A 52 -4.88 12.56 -2.86
C LEU A 52 -5.65 11.87 -1.73
N GLU A 53 -6.88 12.31 -1.45
CA GLU A 53 -7.69 11.71 -0.37
C GLU A 53 -8.00 10.24 -0.65
N ALA A 54 -8.29 9.91 -1.91
CA ALA A 54 -8.51 8.53 -2.30
C ALA A 54 -7.22 7.69 -2.22
N ALA A 55 -6.06 8.23 -2.57
CA ALA A 55 -4.79 7.54 -2.45
C ALA A 55 -4.43 7.30 -0.98
N ARG A 56 -4.56 8.33 -0.14
CA ARG A 56 -4.38 8.24 1.32
C ARG A 56 -5.21 7.10 1.91
N PHE A 57 -6.52 7.17 1.73
CA PHE A 57 -7.42 6.16 2.28
C PHE A 57 -7.09 4.75 1.75
N GLN A 58 -6.83 4.61 0.45
CA GLN A 58 -6.58 3.30 -0.14
C GLN A 58 -5.23 2.70 0.26
N LEU A 59 -4.19 3.51 0.42
CA LEU A 59 -2.89 3.07 0.91
C LEU A 59 -2.99 2.65 2.38
N GLU A 60 -3.61 3.48 3.22
CA GLU A 60 -3.80 3.20 4.65
C GLU A 60 -4.61 1.91 4.87
N ILE A 61 -5.75 1.75 4.20
CA ILE A 61 -6.56 0.53 4.37
C ILE A 61 -5.84 -0.72 3.84
N SER A 62 -5.11 -0.61 2.72
CA SER A 62 -4.38 -1.76 2.18
C SER A 62 -3.26 -2.18 3.14
N LEU A 63 -2.51 -1.22 3.69
CA LEU A 63 -1.43 -1.55 4.60
C LEU A 63 -1.95 -2.09 5.94
N SER A 64 -3.02 -1.49 6.48
CA SER A 64 -3.69 -1.97 7.70
C SER A 64 -4.23 -3.40 7.55
N GLU A 65 -4.85 -3.73 6.42
CA GLU A 65 -5.32 -5.09 6.16
C GLU A 65 -4.16 -6.09 5.98
N ALA A 66 -3.02 -5.65 5.44
CA ALA A 66 -1.82 -6.48 5.39
C ALA A 66 -1.24 -6.74 6.79
N HIS A 67 -1.20 -5.73 7.66
CA HIS A 67 -0.80 -5.86 9.07
C HIS A 67 -1.73 -6.82 9.83
N ASN A 68 -3.04 -6.60 9.75
CA ASN A 68 -4.03 -7.45 10.42
C ASN A 68 -3.91 -8.92 9.98
N ALA A 69 -3.60 -9.17 8.71
CA ALA A 69 -3.36 -10.51 8.21
C ALA A 69 -2.05 -11.11 8.73
N TYR A 70 -0.97 -10.32 8.80
CA TYR A 70 0.31 -10.73 9.33
C TYR A 70 0.22 -11.18 10.79
N GLU A 71 -0.49 -10.42 11.63
CA GLU A 71 -0.70 -10.73 13.06
C GLU A 71 -1.42 -12.07 13.30
N LEU A 72 -2.14 -12.58 12.30
CA LEU A 72 -2.81 -13.88 12.37
C LEU A 72 -1.90 -15.04 11.95
N LEU A 73 -0.70 -14.78 11.45
CA LEU A 73 0.24 -15.80 10.98
C LEU A 73 1.19 -16.26 12.09
N ASP A 74 1.46 -17.57 12.16
CA ASP A 74 2.52 -18.13 13.02
C ASP A 74 3.87 -18.08 12.27
N ILE A 75 4.34 -16.88 11.95
CA ILE A 75 5.64 -16.65 11.33
C ILE A 75 6.71 -16.57 12.41
N ARG A 76 7.67 -17.50 12.36
CA ARG A 76 8.83 -17.54 13.28
C ARG A 76 10.14 -17.20 12.59
N ALA A 77 10.24 -17.52 11.31
CA ALA A 77 11.43 -17.23 10.52
C ALA A 77 11.32 -15.83 9.92
N ASN A 78 12.38 -15.04 10.03
CA ASN A 78 12.49 -13.69 9.45
C ASN A 78 11.42 -12.70 9.93
N ALA A 79 10.71 -12.98 11.04
CA ALA A 79 9.68 -12.09 11.58
C ALA A 79 10.18 -10.63 11.73
N PRO A 80 11.39 -10.37 12.29
CA PRO A 80 11.88 -8.99 12.39
C PRO A 80 12.07 -8.28 11.04
N ILE A 81 12.42 -9.02 9.98
CA ILE A 81 12.60 -8.46 8.63
C ILE A 81 11.23 -8.13 8.03
N ILE A 82 10.27 -9.05 8.16
CA ILE A 82 8.92 -8.86 7.64
C ILE A 82 8.21 -7.72 8.38
N GLU A 83 8.36 -7.66 9.69
CA GLU A 83 7.87 -6.56 10.53
C GLU A 83 8.47 -5.23 10.11
N ASN A 84 9.79 -5.15 9.93
CA ASN A 84 10.42 -3.91 9.47
C ASN A 84 9.90 -3.47 8.10
N ILE A 85 9.69 -4.42 7.17
CA ILE A 85 9.12 -4.10 5.84
C ILE A 85 7.69 -3.57 6.00
N LEU A 86 6.84 -4.30 6.71
CA LEU A 86 5.41 -3.98 6.82
C LEU A 86 5.15 -2.73 7.67
N TYR A 87 5.74 -2.65 8.86
CA TYR A 87 5.43 -1.61 9.85
C TYR A 87 6.25 -0.34 9.65
N ASP A 88 7.55 -0.45 9.34
CA ASP A 88 8.42 0.72 9.22
C ASP A 88 8.52 1.19 7.76
N ALA A 89 8.99 0.33 6.86
CA ALA A 89 9.36 0.72 5.50
C ALA A 89 8.14 1.13 4.67
N CYS A 90 7.05 0.34 4.70
CA CYS A 90 5.81 0.68 4.00
C CYS A 90 5.14 1.93 4.56
N THR A 91 5.16 2.13 5.89
CA THR A 91 4.61 3.34 6.51
C THR A 91 5.40 4.58 6.10
N ALA A 92 6.73 4.52 6.21
CA ALA A 92 7.62 5.60 5.79
C ALA A 92 7.46 5.92 4.29
N ARG A 93 7.33 4.88 3.45
CA ARG A 93 7.09 5.07 2.01
C ARG A 93 5.72 5.71 1.75
N THR A 94 4.69 5.34 2.49
CA THR A 94 3.35 5.95 2.38
C THR A 94 3.41 7.44 2.70
N ALA A 95 4.07 7.82 3.79
CA ALA A 95 4.25 9.22 4.17
C ALA A 95 5.00 10.01 3.08
N LYS A 96 6.06 9.44 2.51
CA LYS A 96 6.83 10.04 1.43
C LYS A 96 6.02 10.22 0.15
N VAL A 97 5.30 9.20 -0.30
CA VAL A 97 4.47 9.22 -1.52
C VAL A 97 3.35 10.24 -1.41
N LEU A 98 2.73 10.34 -0.23
CA LEU A 98 1.69 11.33 0.06
C LEU A 98 2.26 12.71 0.42
N LYS A 99 3.59 12.89 0.43
CA LYS A 99 4.30 14.13 0.76
C LYS A 99 3.88 14.71 2.11
N LEU A 100 3.72 13.84 3.11
CA LEU A 100 3.34 14.22 4.48
C LEU A 100 4.54 14.73 5.31
N GLU A 101 5.74 14.77 4.74
CA GLU A 101 6.92 15.36 5.38
C GLU A 101 6.85 16.89 5.29
N GLY A 102 6.66 17.55 6.44
CA GLY A 102 6.68 19.01 6.57
C GLY A 102 5.37 19.69 7.02
N ALA A 103 4.47 18.97 7.70
CA ALA A 103 3.34 19.56 8.44
C ALA A 103 3.68 19.71 9.93
#